data_AF-K2BZ87-F1
#
_entry.id   AF-K2BZ87-F1
#
_cell.length_a   1.000
_cell.length_b   1.000
_cell.length_c   1.000
_cell.angle_alpha   90.00
_cell.angle_beta   90.00
_cell.angle_gamma   90.00
#
_symmetry.space_group_name_H-M   'P 1'
#
loop_
_entity.id
_entity.type
_entity.pdbx_description
1 polymer ?
#
loop_
_entity_poly.entity_id
_entity_poly.type
_entity_poly.pdbx_seq_one_letter_code
_entity_poly.pdbx_strand_id
1 'polypeptide(L)'
;ALKFVRSRHAKGSEGSDFSRSQRQEKVIKAFMDKAFSLQIIVNPAKVIGLYDTVKDSIDTDVEQNEFDDFIKLAQRLQNAKIQSVVIDYGDQENDRGGLLTHPAISGLYNYEWVLIPRIGNDNFSEIQEFIRCKLVQENCIVSQIP
;
A
#
# COMPACT_ATOMS: atom_id res chain seq x y z
N ALA A 1 -9.07 11.87 -9.42
CA ALA A 1 -8.59 10.69 -8.67
C ALA A 1 -8.45 9.44 -9.54
N LEU A 2 -9.53 8.93 -10.16
CA LEU A 2 -9.48 7.63 -10.90
C LEU A 2 -8.40 7.54 -11.99
N LYS A 3 -8.26 8.57 -12.84
CA LYS A 3 -7.20 8.58 -13.88
C LYS A 3 -5.79 8.57 -13.27
N PHE A 4 -5.60 9.26 -12.14
CA PHE A 4 -4.30 9.37 -11.46
C PHE A 4 -3.82 8.01 -10.94
N VAL A 5 -4.69 7.25 -10.28
CA VAL A 5 -4.37 5.92 -9.72
C VAL A 5 -4.29 4.81 -10.77
N ARG A 6 -4.69 5.07 -12.01
CA ARG A 6 -4.62 4.11 -13.14
C ARG A 6 -3.42 4.30 -14.05
N SER A 7 -2.71 5.43 -13.94
CA SER A 7 -1.55 5.72 -14.78
C SER A 7 -0.40 4.75 -14.49
N ARG A 8 0.14 4.12 -15.54
CA ARG A 8 1.28 3.18 -15.49
C ARG A 8 2.10 3.09 -16.79
N HIS A 9 1.90 4.02 -17.72
CA HIS A 9 2.57 4.01 -19.05
C HIS A 9 3.06 5.42 -19.43
N ALA A 10 3.31 6.27 -18.43
CA ALA A 10 3.95 7.56 -18.64
C ALA A 10 5.41 7.37 -19.08
N LYS A 11 6.01 8.39 -19.70
CA LYS A 11 7.45 8.37 -20.00
C LYS A 11 8.25 8.61 -18.71
N GLY A 12 9.41 7.99 -18.60
CA GLY A 12 10.34 8.14 -17.47
C GLY A 12 9.92 7.34 -16.22
N SER A 13 10.40 7.77 -15.06
CA SER A 13 10.24 7.08 -13.76
C SER A 13 8.78 6.93 -13.30
N GLU A 14 7.84 7.70 -13.85
CA GLU A 14 6.42 7.66 -13.50
C GLU A 14 5.61 6.59 -14.26
N GLY A 15 6.28 5.87 -15.16
CA GLY A 15 5.71 4.90 -16.10
C GLY A 15 5.63 3.45 -15.61
N SER A 16 5.79 3.19 -14.31
CA SER A 16 5.79 1.83 -13.76
C SER A 16 4.55 1.54 -12.92
N ASP A 17 4.27 0.24 -12.71
CA ASP A 17 3.26 -0.20 -11.74
C ASP A 17 3.63 0.18 -10.29
N PHE A 18 4.92 0.35 -9.96
CA PHE A 18 5.33 0.83 -8.62
C PHE A 18 5.02 2.31 -8.41
N SER A 19 5.25 3.15 -9.43
CA SER A 19 4.86 4.56 -9.39
C SER A 19 3.33 4.69 -9.33
N ARG A 20 2.59 3.75 -9.95
CA ARG A 20 1.14 3.63 -9.74
C ARG A 20 0.79 3.30 -8.29
N SER A 21 1.46 2.34 -7.65
CA SER A 21 1.23 2.01 -6.24
C SER A 21 1.47 3.21 -5.32
N GLN A 22 2.53 4.00 -5.54
CA GLN A 22 2.77 5.23 -4.80
C GLN A 22 1.65 6.28 -4.99
N ARG A 23 1.07 6.35 -6.19
CA ARG A 23 -0.09 7.22 -6.45
C ARG A 23 -1.35 6.74 -5.74
N GLN A 24 -1.58 5.42 -5.71
CA GLN A 24 -2.68 4.81 -4.98
C GLN A 24 -2.57 5.12 -3.49
N GLU A 25 -1.40 4.94 -2.90
CA GLU A 25 -1.11 5.33 -1.52
C GLU A 25 -1.44 6.80 -1.24
N LYS A 26 -0.99 7.74 -2.09
CA LYS A 26 -1.29 9.17 -1.94
C LYS A 26 -2.79 9.45 -1.89
N VAL A 27 -3.57 8.74 -2.71
CA VAL A 27 -5.04 8.89 -2.72
C VAL A 27 -5.68 8.29 -1.48
N ILE A 28 -5.21 7.11 -1.02
CA ILE A 28 -5.68 6.49 0.24
C ILE A 28 -5.41 7.44 1.41
N LYS A 29 -4.19 7.97 1.51
CA LYS A 29 -3.82 8.94 2.55
C LYS A 29 -4.70 10.18 2.50
N ALA A 30 -4.87 10.79 1.34
CA ALA A 30 -5.72 11.99 1.20
C ALA A 30 -7.20 11.72 1.54
N PHE A 31 -7.70 10.53 1.19
CA PHE A 31 -9.04 10.10 1.57
C PHE A 31 -9.15 9.94 3.09
N MET A 32 -8.19 9.23 3.70
CA MET A 32 -8.11 9.04 5.14
C MET A 32 -8.03 10.38 5.89
N ASP A 33 -7.16 11.30 5.48
CA ASP A 33 -7.02 12.64 6.08
C ASP A 33 -8.36 13.41 6.05
N LYS A 34 -9.16 13.22 5.00
CA LYS A 34 -10.48 13.85 4.86
C LYS A 34 -11.55 13.15 5.70
N ALA A 35 -11.65 11.83 5.58
CA ALA A 35 -12.62 11.00 6.29
C ALA A 35 -12.42 11.08 7.81
N PHE A 36 -11.17 11.16 8.26
CA PHE A 36 -10.77 11.24 9.67
C PHE A 36 -10.48 12.65 10.16
N SER A 37 -10.90 13.66 9.39
CA SER A 37 -10.85 15.03 9.87
C SER A 37 -11.71 15.19 11.13
N LEU A 38 -11.27 16.03 12.07
CA LEU A 38 -11.97 16.27 13.34
C LEU A 38 -13.46 16.59 13.14
N GLN A 39 -13.80 17.33 12.07
CA GLN A 39 -15.18 17.71 11.75
C GLN A 39 -16.09 16.52 11.40
N ILE A 40 -15.53 15.40 10.92
CA ILE A 40 -16.27 14.18 10.61
C ILE A 40 -16.32 13.28 11.84
N ILE A 41 -15.17 12.96 12.45
CA ILE A 41 -15.06 11.99 13.55
C ILE A 41 -15.91 12.37 14.75
N VAL A 42 -15.92 13.65 15.16
CA VAL A 42 -16.66 14.09 16.36
C VAL A 42 -18.16 14.22 16.12
N ASN A 43 -18.64 13.95 14.90
CA ASN A 43 -20.04 14.03 14.52
C ASN A 43 -20.56 12.65 14.08
N PRO A 44 -21.22 11.90 14.97
CA PRO A 44 -21.74 10.56 14.67
C PRO A 44 -22.64 10.51 13.43
N ALA A 45 -23.47 11.54 13.20
CA ALA A 45 -24.34 11.59 12.03
C ALA A 45 -23.55 11.68 10.70
N LYS A 46 -22.40 12.37 10.70
CA LYS A 46 -21.51 12.43 9.52
C LYS A 46 -20.75 11.13 9.30
N VAL A 47 -20.33 10.44 10.36
CA VAL A 47 -19.68 9.13 10.25
C VAL A 47 -20.65 8.11 9.63
N ILE A 48 -21.86 8.01 10.17
CA ILE A 48 -22.91 7.12 9.65
C ILE A 48 -23.25 7.48 8.21
N GLY A 49 -23.48 8.77 7.91
CA GLY A 49 -23.78 9.22 6.56
C GLY A 49 -22.68 8.92 5.53
N LEU A 50 -21.41 9.00 5.94
CA LEU A 50 -20.28 8.61 5.09
C LEU A 50 -20.31 7.10 4.80
N TYR A 51 -20.51 6.28 5.83
CA TYR A 51 -20.63 4.83 5.68
C TYR A 51 -21.80 4.46 4.75
N ASP A 52 -22.99 5.02 4.98
CA ASP A 52 -24.17 4.77 4.16
C ASP A 52 -23.97 5.17 2.69
N THR A 53 -23.14 6.17 2.42
CA THR A 53 -22.83 6.60 1.05
C THR A 53 -21.94 5.60 0.31
N VAL A 54 -21.08 4.85 1.02
CA VAL A 54 -20.06 3.99 0.40
C VAL A 54 -20.35 2.50 0.53
N LYS A 55 -21.17 2.08 1.49
CA LYS A 55 -21.41 0.66 1.82
C LYS A 55 -21.90 -0.17 0.63
N ASP A 56 -22.72 0.40 -0.26
CA ASP A 56 -23.25 -0.34 -1.41
C ASP A 56 -22.23 -0.45 -2.56
N SER A 57 -21.11 0.29 -2.48
CA SER A 57 -20.04 0.32 -3.49
C SER A 57 -18.75 -0.37 -3.02
N ILE A 58 -18.70 -0.85 -1.77
CA ILE A 58 -17.53 -1.48 -1.17
C ILE A 58 -17.97 -2.78 -0.50
N ASP A 59 -17.28 -3.86 -0.79
CA ASP A 59 -17.44 -5.13 -0.08
C ASP A 59 -16.56 -5.13 1.18
N THR A 60 -17.17 -5.28 2.35
CA THR A 60 -16.49 -5.22 3.65
C THR A 60 -17.25 -6.05 4.70
N ASP A 61 -16.49 -6.66 5.60
CA ASP A 61 -16.96 -7.39 6.78
C ASP A 61 -17.05 -6.52 8.05
N VAL A 62 -16.82 -5.21 7.93
CA VAL A 62 -16.94 -4.28 9.06
C VAL A 62 -18.39 -4.15 9.52
N GLU A 63 -18.65 -4.56 10.75
CA GLU A 63 -19.95 -4.49 11.39
C GLU A 63 -20.20 -3.11 12.04
N GLN A 64 -21.47 -2.71 12.19
CA GLN A 64 -21.82 -1.38 12.74
C GLN A 64 -21.42 -1.21 14.22
N ASN A 65 -21.42 -2.31 14.98
CA ASN A 65 -20.94 -2.37 16.37
C ASN A 65 -19.42 -2.16 16.49
N GLU A 66 -18.64 -2.26 15.41
CA GLU A 66 -17.19 -2.01 15.41
C GLU A 66 -16.85 -0.54 15.11
N PHE A 67 -17.84 0.30 14.77
CA PHE A 67 -17.61 1.70 14.39
C PHE A 67 -16.96 2.53 15.49
N ASP A 68 -17.26 2.25 16.76
CA ASP A 68 -16.63 2.96 17.88
C ASP A 68 -15.12 2.65 17.97
N ASP A 69 -14.71 1.42 17.66
CA ASP A 69 -13.31 1.01 17.58
C ASP A 69 -12.60 1.68 16.40
N PHE A 70 -13.25 1.78 15.23
CA PHE A 70 -12.71 2.55 14.10
C PHE A 70 -12.59 4.05 14.41
N ILE A 71 -13.53 4.63 15.15
CA ILE A 71 -13.45 6.03 15.62
C ILE A 71 -12.26 6.22 16.55
N LYS A 72 -12.08 5.33 17.55
CA LYS A 72 -10.92 5.36 18.46
C LYS A 72 -9.61 5.20 17.70
N LEU A 73 -9.57 4.29 16.71
CA LEU A 73 -8.41 4.11 15.85
C LEU A 73 -8.11 5.39 15.06
N ALA A 74 -9.10 5.98 14.43
CA ALA A 74 -8.95 7.21 13.66
C ALA A 74 -8.42 8.38 14.51
N GLN A 75 -8.90 8.50 15.76
CA GLN A 75 -8.36 9.48 16.73
C GLN A 75 -6.88 9.23 17.05
N ARG A 76 -6.46 7.98 17.23
CA ARG A 76 -5.05 7.63 17.44
C ARG A 76 -4.21 7.92 16.20
N LEU A 77 -4.77 7.73 15.00
CA LEU A 77 -4.08 7.95 13.74
C LEU A 77 -3.84 9.43 13.41
N GLN A 78 -4.61 10.38 13.95
CA GLN A 78 -4.44 11.81 13.68
C GLN A 78 -3.01 12.33 13.94
N ASN A 79 -2.33 11.76 14.94
CA ASN A 79 -0.96 12.12 15.29
C ASN A 79 0.05 11.02 14.92
N ALA A 80 -0.40 9.96 14.25
CA ALA A 80 0.46 8.85 13.89
C ALA A 80 1.32 9.19 12.68
N LYS A 81 2.59 8.79 12.73
CA LYS A 81 3.44 8.79 11.54
C LYS A 81 3.08 7.57 10.70
N ILE A 82 2.38 7.81 9.60
CA ILE A 82 2.08 6.76 8.62
C ILE A 82 3.33 6.53 7.78
N GLN A 83 3.82 5.29 7.82
CA GLN A 83 4.87 4.82 6.95
C GLN A 83 4.24 4.04 5.80
N SER A 84 4.73 4.29 4.59
CA SER A 84 4.39 3.49 3.43
C SER A 84 5.65 2.96 2.80
N VAL A 85 5.55 1.75 2.28
CA VAL A 85 6.64 1.09 1.59
C VAL A 85 6.07 0.34 0.39
N VAL A 86 6.74 0.48 -0.76
CA VAL A 86 6.45 -0.30 -1.95
C VAL A 86 7.42 -1.46 -2.01
N ILE A 87 6.89 -2.68 -2.11
CA ILE A 87 7.68 -3.89 -2.36
C ILE A 87 7.91 -3.96 -3.88
N ASP A 88 9.17 -3.78 -4.31
CA ASP A 88 9.53 -3.71 -5.72
C ASP A 88 10.78 -4.54 -6.05
N TYR A 89 11.22 -4.47 -7.32
CA TYR A 89 12.44 -5.14 -7.79
C TYR A 89 13.71 -4.29 -7.67
N GLY A 90 13.64 -3.15 -7.01
CA GLY A 90 14.78 -2.26 -6.79
C GLY A 90 14.98 -1.24 -7.91
N ASP A 91 16.06 -0.49 -7.78
CA ASP A 91 16.49 0.53 -8.72
C ASP A 91 18.01 0.47 -8.83
N GLN A 92 18.49 -0.12 -9.92
CA GLN A 92 19.93 -0.31 -10.15
C GLN A 92 20.65 1.01 -10.42
N GLU A 93 19.98 2.00 -11.01
CA GLU A 93 20.60 3.30 -11.30
C GLU A 93 20.89 4.08 -10.03
N ASN A 94 20.08 3.86 -8.98
CA ASN A 94 20.20 4.52 -7.69
C ASN A 94 20.77 3.60 -6.59
N ASP A 95 21.40 2.48 -6.96
CA ASP A 95 21.97 1.48 -6.04
C ASP A 95 21.00 1.13 -4.90
N ARG A 96 19.77 0.75 -5.25
CA ARG A 96 18.73 0.37 -4.29
C ARG A 96 18.24 -1.05 -4.54
N GLY A 97 18.52 -1.94 -3.60
CA GLY A 97 18.00 -3.31 -3.61
C GLY A 97 16.47 -3.36 -3.55
N GLY A 98 15.88 -4.25 -4.34
CA GLY A 98 14.46 -4.64 -4.25
C GLY A 98 14.29 -5.96 -3.53
N LEU A 99 13.04 -6.33 -3.23
CA LEU A 99 12.65 -7.62 -2.62
C LEU A 99 12.05 -8.59 -3.64
N LEU A 100 11.77 -8.12 -4.85
CA LEU A 100 11.19 -8.88 -5.95
C LEU A 100 12.20 -9.02 -7.09
N THR A 101 11.95 -9.97 -7.97
CA THR A 101 12.67 -10.12 -9.23
C THR A 101 11.72 -10.56 -10.33
N HIS A 102 12.08 -10.24 -11.58
CA HIS A 102 11.44 -10.81 -12.75
C HIS A 102 12.26 -12.03 -13.20
N PRO A 103 11.72 -13.26 -13.11
CA PRO A 103 12.43 -14.46 -13.53
C PRO A 103 12.55 -14.52 -15.06
N ALA A 104 13.42 -15.39 -15.56
CA ALA A 104 13.52 -15.63 -17.00
C ALA A 104 12.17 -16.10 -17.57
N ILE A 105 11.78 -15.50 -18.70
CA ILE A 105 10.55 -15.84 -19.42
C ILE A 105 10.58 -17.33 -19.77
N SER A 106 9.59 -18.07 -19.28
CA SER A 106 9.53 -19.52 -19.43
C SER A 106 8.09 -20.03 -19.38
N GLY A 107 7.90 -21.29 -19.79
CA GLY A 107 6.60 -21.96 -19.72
C GLY A 107 6.06 -22.10 -18.30
N LEU A 108 6.90 -22.02 -17.26
CA LEU A 108 6.49 -22.03 -15.85
C LEU A 108 5.50 -20.90 -15.53
N TYR A 109 5.64 -19.76 -16.21
CA TYR A 109 4.80 -18.57 -16.04
C TYR A 109 4.01 -18.25 -17.31
N ASN A 110 3.73 -19.26 -18.15
CA ASN A 110 3.03 -19.08 -19.43
C ASN A 110 3.63 -18.00 -20.35
N TYR A 111 4.94 -17.77 -20.26
CA TYR A 111 5.65 -16.72 -20.99
C TYR A 111 5.19 -15.28 -20.66
N GLU A 112 4.57 -15.06 -19.49
CA GLU A 112 4.09 -13.76 -19.04
C GLU A 112 5.10 -13.01 -18.17
N TRP A 113 4.90 -11.70 -18.04
CA TRP A 113 5.66 -10.88 -17.11
C TRP A 113 5.12 -11.05 -15.69
N VAL A 114 5.95 -11.59 -14.80
CA VAL A 114 5.61 -11.82 -13.39
C VAL A 114 6.67 -11.26 -12.46
N LEU A 115 6.28 -11.01 -11.21
CA LEU A 115 7.17 -10.72 -10.10
C LEU A 115 7.12 -11.87 -9.11
N ILE A 116 8.30 -12.34 -8.69
CA ILE A 116 8.45 -13.35 -7.63
C ILE A 116 9.37 -12.80 -6.53
N PRO A 117 9.34 -13.35 -5.31
CA PRO A 117 10.33 -13.02 -4.30
C PRO A 117 11.75 -13.30 -4.80
N ARG A 118 12.69 -12.39 -4.51
CA ARG A 118 14.04 -12.49 -5.05
C ARG A 118 14.85 -13.69 -4.56
N ILE A 119 14.50 -14.21 -3.37
CA ILE A 119 15.12 -15.39 -2.75
C ILE A 119 14.46 -16.73 -3.15
N GLY A 120 13.56 -16.70 -4.14
CA GLY A 120 12.93 -17.90 -4.71
C GLY A 120 11.41 -17.79 -4.81
N ASN A 121 10.83 -18.50 -5.78
CA ASN A 121 9.38 -18.56 -5.93
C ASN A 121 8.73 -19.11 -4.64
N ASP A 122 7.64 -18.48 -4.21
CA ASP A 122 6.92 -18.76 -2.96
C ASP A 122 7.72 -18.56 -1.65
N ASN A 123 8.96 -18.08 -1.71
CA ASN A 123 9.76 -17.80 -0.53
C ASN A 123 9.66 -16.32 -0.10
N PHE A 124 8.66 -16.02 0.71
CA PHE A 124 8.38 -14.66 1.21
C PHE A 124 9.12 -14.31 2.51
N SER A 125 10.05 -15.14 3.00
CA SER A 125 10.65 -14.96 4.33
C SER A 125 11.38 -13.62 4.48
N GLU A 126 12.10 -13.18 3.46
CA GLU A 126 12.78 -11.88 3.46
C GLU A 126 11.80 -10.70 3.44
N ILE A 127 10.72 -10.81 2.66
CA ILE A 127 9.65 -9.79 2.65
C ILE A 127 9.02 -9.70 4.04
N GLN A 128 8.75 -10.84 4.69
CA GLN A 128 8.20 -10.87 6.04
C GLN A 128 9.15 -10.25 7.06
N GLU A 129 10.45 -10.53 6.98
CA GLU A 129 11.46 -9.93 7.84
C GLU A 129 11.56 -8.42 7.64
N PHE A 130 11.52 -7.97 6.39
CA PHE A 130 11.50 -6.55 6.05
C PHE A 130 10.26 -5.84 6.61
N ILE A 131 9.06 -6.41 6.45
CA ILE A 131 7.84 -5.86 7.02
C ILE A 131 7.91 -5.84 8.56
N ARG A 132 8.39 -6.92 9.18
CA ARG A 132 8.58 -6.97 10.64
C ARG A 132 9.52 -5.87 11.12
N CYS A 133 10.62 -5.64 10.40
CA CYS A 133 11.55 -4.56 10.70
C CYS A 133 10.83 -3.20 10.62
N LYS A 134 10.07 -2.94 9.54
CA LYS A 134 9.35 -1.67 9.33
C LYS A 134 8.30 -1.38 10.40
N LEU A 135 7.71 -2.42 10.99
CA LEU A 135 6.76 -2.28 12.11
C LEU A 135 7.44 -1.86 13.43
N VAL A 136 8.73 -2.14 13.59
CA VAL A 136 9.48 -1.86 14.83
C VAL A 136 10.34 -0.60 14.70
N GLN A 137 10.93 -0.35 13.53
CA GLN A 137 11.86 0.75 13.30
C GLN A 137 11.79 1.28 11.85
N GLU A 138 12.18 2.53 11.65
CA GLU A 138 12.06 3.18 10.33
C GLU A 138 13.17 2.73 9.34
N ASN A 139 14.37 2.51 9.86
CA ASN A 139 15.56 2.20 9.08
C ASN A 139 15.69 0.68 8.91
N CYS A 140 15.19 0.19 7.78
CA CYS A 140 15.35 -1.20 7.35
C CYS A 140 16.01 -1.18 5.98
N ILE A 141 17.22 -1.73 5.91
CA ILE A 141 18.02 -1.78 4.68
C ILE A 141 17.72 -3.10 3.99
N VAL A 142 17.38 -3.04 2.71
CA VAL A 142 17.33 -4.21 1.84
C VAL A 142 18.74 -4.38 1.25
N SER A 143 19.38 -5.52 1.52
CA SER A 143 20.70 -5.83 0.94
C SER A 143 20.66 -5.79 -0.59
N GLN A 144 21.74 -5.37 -1.25
CA GLN A 144 21.84 -5.45 -2.72
C GLN A 144 21.89 -6.89 -3.23
N ILE A 145 22.31 -7.81 -2.37
CA ILE A 145 22.43 -9.23 -2.67
C ILE A 145 21.30 -9.96 -1.91
N PRO A 146 20.57 -10.87 -2.58
CA PRO A 146 19.59 -11.76 -1.92
C PRO A 146 20.21 -12.63 -0.82
#